data_AF-A0A971QKB5-F1
#
_entry.id   AF-A0A971QKB5-F1
#
_cell.length_a   1.000
_cell.length_b   1.000
_cell.length_c   1.000
_cell.angle_alpha   90.00
_cell.angle_beta   90.00
_cell.angle_gamma   90.00
#
_symmetry.space_group_name_H-M   'P 1'
#
loop_
_entity.id
_entity.type
_entity.pdbx_description
1 polymer ?
#
loop_
_entity_poly.entity_id
_entity_poly.type
_entity_poly.pdbx_seq_one_letter_code
_entity_poly.pdbx_strand_id
1 'polypeptide(L)'
;MSRNLSPARLSWTAHEKRDPYIVSGAESFTRAFKDQFGSFNKLSETYAALCGRWAPANGCEIRSLPSYEVYLNAPDETPEDELLTDIYVPIEK
;
A
#
# COMPACT_ATOMS: atom_id res chain seq x y z
N MET A 1 -25.75 -5.41 25.32
CA MET A 1 -26.34 -4.53 24.27
C MET A 1 -25.28 -4.29 23.22
N SER A 2 -25.23 -5.16 22.21
CA SER A 2 -24.23 -5.14 21.13
C SER A 2 -24.57 -4.02 20.15
N ARG A 3 -23.57 -3.20 19.80
CA ARG A 3 -23.71 -2.23 18.71
C ARG A 3 -23.44 -2.93 17.38
N ASN A 4 -24.43 -2.82 16.50
CA ASN A 4 -24.45 -3.24 15.10
C ASN A 4 -23.16 -2.86 14.36
N LEU A 5 -22.51 -3.85 13.77
CA LEU A 5 -21.69 -3.67 12.58
C LEU A 5 -22.39 -4.42 11.46
N SER A 6 -23.06 -3.69 10.58
CA SER A 6 -23.53 -4.23 9.30
C SER A 6 -22.37 -4.17 8.32
N PRO A 7 -21.84 -5.28 7.79
CA PRO A 7 -21.01 -5.22 6.61
C PRO A 7 -21.96 -5.20 5.41
N ALA A 8 -22.19 -4.01 4.85
CA ALA A 8 -22.88 -3.91 3.57
C ALA A 8 -22.00 -4.57 2.50
N ARG A 9 -22.58 -5.60 1.88
CA ARG A 9 -22.15 -6.35 0.70
C ARG A 9 -21.43 -5.49 -0.34
N LEU A 10 -20.17 -5.85 -0.63
CA LEU A 10 -19.50 -5.50 -1.88
C LEU A 10 -18.94 -6.80 -2.47
N SER A 11 -19.69 -7.36 -3.41
CA SER A 11 -19.19 -8.41 -4.32
C SER A 11 -18.36 -7.73 -5.41
N TRP A 12 -17.07 -8.02 -5.48
CA TRP A 12 -16.21 -7.65 -6.59
C TRP A 12 -15.28 -8.81 -6.94
N THR A 13 -15.25 -9.16 -8.22
CA THR A 13 -14.36 -10.15 -8.82
C THR A 13 -13.36 -9.42 -9.74
N ALA A 14 -12.13 -9.94 -9.77
CA ALA A 14 -10.92 -9.53 -10.51
C ALA A 14 -9.96 -8.58 -9.72
N HIS A 15 -8.79 -9.11 -9.32
CA HIS A 15 -7.64 -8.41 -8.73
C HIS A 15 -7.96 -7.51 -7.52
N GLU A 16 -7.99 -8.12 -6.33
CA GLU A 16 -8.22 -7.42 -5.05
C GLU A 16 -7.12 -6.40 -4.75
N LYS A 17 -7.36 -5.12 -5.10
CA LYS A 17 -6.58 -3.98 -4.62
C LYS A 17 -6.61 -3.96 -3.09
N ARG A 18 -5.49 -4.25 -2.44
CA ARG A 18 -5.36 -4.20 -0.97
C ARG A 18 -5.15 -2.75 -0.52
N ASP A 19 -5.98 -2.29 0.41
CA ASP A 19 -5.81 -0.98 1.05
C ASP A 19 -4.49 -0.95 1.85
N PRO A 20 -3.80 0.20 1.94
CA PRO A 20 -2.59 0.31 2.75
C PRO A 20 -2.92 0.04 4.22
N TYR A 21 -2.01 -0.62 4.93
CA TYR A 21 -2.17 -0.87 6.36
C TYR A 21 -0.85 -0.75 7.11
N ILE A 22 -0.95 -0.49 8.41
CA ILE A 22 0.20 -0.39 9.31
C ILE A 22 0.71 -1.79 9.63
N VAL A 23 2.00 -2.00 9.39
CA VAL A 23 2.77 -3.15 9.85
C VAL A 23 3.54 -2.72 11.10
N SER A 24 3.12 -3.24 12.25
CA SER A 24 3.75 -2.95 13.54
C SER A 24 4.90 -3.93 13.81
N GLY A 25 6.13 -3.43 13.89
CA GLY A 25 7.34 -4.16 14.32
C GLY A 25 8.18 -3.32 15.29
N ALA A 26 9.48 -3.62 15.43
CA ALA A 26 10.42 -2.75 16.18
C ALA A 26 10.48 -1.32 15.59
N GLU A 27 10.12 -1.19 14.32
CA GLU A 27 9.86 0.05 13.60
C GLU A 27 8.46 -0.04 12.96
N SER A 28 7.70 1.06 13.00
CA SER A 28 6.36 1.12 12.40
C SER A 28 6.48 1.52 10.93
N PHE A 29 5.89 0.71 10.06
CA PHE A 29 5.81 0.99 8.63
C PHE A 29 4.37 0.92 8.15
N THR A 30 4.03 1.66 7.12
CA THR A 30 2.84 1.38 6.33
C THR A 30 3.25 0.58 5.11
N ARG A 31 2.56 -0.53 4.88
CA ARG A 31 2.66 -1.33 3.66
C ARG A 31 1.51 -0.97 2.73
N ALA A 32 1.84 -0.64 1.49
CA ALA A 32 0.90 -0.54 0.40
C ALA A 32 1.22 -1.59 -0.67
N PHE A 33 0.18 -2.16 -1.27
CA PHE A 33 0.31 -3.10 -2.38
C PHE A 33 0.08 -2.36 -3.69
N LYS A 34 0.85 -2.73 -4.71
CA LYS A 34 0.56 -2.32 -6.08
C LYS A 34 0.62 -3.53 -7.01
N ASP A 35 -0.55 -3.93 -7.52
CA ASP A 35 -0.65 -4.66 -8.78
C ASP A 35 -0.38 -3.64 -9.89
N GLN A 36 0.77 -3.74 -10.55
CA GLN A 36 1.12 -2.78 -11.58
C GLN A 36 0.64 -3.29 -12.93
N PHE A 37 -0.35 -2.59 -13.51
CA PHE A 37 -0.56 -2.54 -14.95
C PHE A 37 0.30 -1.40 -15.55
N GLY A 38 1.63 -1.54 -15.73
CA GLY A 38 2.47 -0.71 -16.62
C GLY A 38 2.96 0.66 -16.09
N SER A 39 4.29 0.81 -16.00
CA SER A 39 5.11 2.04 -15.95
C SER A 39 5.41 2.73 -14.61
N PHE A 40 6.70 3.05 -14.40
CA PHE A 40 7.33 3.80 -13.28
C PHE A 40 6.54 5.02 -12.78
N ASN A 41 5.80 5.72 -13.64
CA ASN A 41 4.95 6.85 -13.24
C ASN A 41 3.96 6.49 -12.11
N LYS A 42 3.52 5.23 -12.07
CA LYS A 42 2.54 4.76 -11.09
C LYS A 42 3.11 4.55 -9.70
N LEU A 43 4.43 4.43 -9.54
CA LEU A 43 5.08 4.40 -8.22
C LEU A 43 4.97 5.76 -7.55
N SER A 44 5.28 6.83 -8.29
CA SER A 44 5.13 8.20 -7.80
C SER A 44 3.70 8.50 -7.34
N GLU A 45 2.69 8.04 -8.09
CA GLU A 45 1.29 8.16 -7.69
C GLU A 45 0.96 7.38 -6.41
N THR A 46 1.49 6.17 -6.24
CA THR A 46 1.31 5.40 -4.99
C THR A 46 1.93 6.12 -3.81
N TYR A 47 3.16 6.62 -3.93
CA TYR A 47 3.80 7.42 -2.89
C TYR A 47 3.01 8.69 -2.57
N ALA A 48 2.53 9.41 -3.59
CA ALA A 48 1.72 10.61 -3.40
C ALA A 48 0.39 10.29 -2.68
N ALA A 49 -0.26 9.18 -3.01
CA ALA A 49 -1.48 8.74 -2.33
C ALA A 49 -1.20 8.30 -0.89
N LEU A 50 -0.12 7.54 -0.67
CA LEU A 50 0.24 7.00 0.63
C LEU A 50 0.66 8.11 1.59
N CYS A 51 1.63 8.93 1.18
CA CYS A 51 2.21 9.99 2.00
C CYS A 51 1.29 11.22 2.08
N GLY A 52 0.61 11.58 0.99
CA GLY A 52 -0.18 12.80 0.91
C GLY A 52 -1.64 12.65 1.33
N ARG A 53 -2.20 11.44 1.30
CA ARG A 53 -3.62 11.21 1.64
C ARG A 53 -3.81 10.19 2.75
N TRP A 54 -3.29 8.97 2.59
CA TRP A 54 -3.59 7.88 3.51
C TRP A 54 -2.94 8.09 4.88
N ALA A 55 -1.64 8.41 4.94
CA ALA A 55 -0.92 8.62 6.20
C ALA A 55 -1.56 9.73 7.05
N PRO A 56 -1.77 10.96 6.54
CA PRO A 56 -2.41 12.01 7.33
C PRO A 56 -3.87 11.67 7.69
N ALA A 57 -4.62 11.00 6.82
CA ALA A 57 -5.98 10.57 7.14
C ALA A 57 -6.05 9.53 8.27
N ASN A 58 -4.98 8.78 8.48
CA ASN A 58 -4.86 7.78 9.56
C ASN A 58 -4.09 8.32 10.78
N GLY A 59 -3.81 9.63 10.83
CA GLY A 59 -3.05 10.27 11.92
C GLY A 59 -1.62 9.75 12.02
N CYS A 60 -1.01 9.43 10.87
CA CYS A 60 0.37 8.98 10.78
C CYS A 60 1.21 10.05 10.08
N GLU A 61 2.42 10.28 10.58
CA GLU A 61 3.42 11.15 9.97
C GLU A 61 4.48 10.32 9.26
N ILE A 62 4.94 10.79 8.10
CA ILE A 62 6.01 10.11 7.35
C ILE A 62 7.35 10.42 8.01
N ARG A 63 8.10 9.37 8.34
CA ARG A 63 9.43 9.54 8.94
C ARG A 63 10.46 9.86 7.87
N SER A 64 11.48 10.64 8.24
CA SER A 64 12.66 10.87 7.40
C SER A 64 13.62 9.67 7.43
N LEU A 65 13.09 8.49 7.13
CA LEU A 65 13.81 7.21 7.03
C LEU A 65 13.64 6.65 5.61
N PRO A 66 14.56 5.80 5.14
CA PRO A 66 14.45 5.21 3.81
C PRO A 66 13.19 4.35 3.70
N SER A 67 12.45 4.54 2.61
CA SER A 67 11.42 3.60 2.18
C SER A 67 12.05 2.44 1.42
N TYR A 68 11.37 1.31 1.37
CA TYR A 68 11.83 0.15 0.60
C TYR A 68 10.72 -0.44 -0.25
N GLU A 69 11.12 -0.97 -1.40
CA GLU A 69 10.27 -1.61 -2.39
C GLU A 69 10.64 -3.09 -2.46
N VAL A 70 9.66 -3.98 -2.34
CA VAL A 70 9.86 -5.43 -2.44
C VAL A 70 9.11 -5.93 -3.66
N TYR A 71 9.87 -6.33 -4.68
CA TYR A 71 9.34 -6.98 -5.88
C TYR A 71 8.96 -8.42 -5.51
N LEU A 72 7.67 -8.73 -5.60
CA LEU A 72 7.13 -10.05 -5.27
C LEU A 72 7.31 -11.06 -6.42
N ASN A 73 7.61 -10.57 -7.62
CA ASN A 73 7.95 -11.34 -8.81
C ASN A 73 9.21 -10.80 -9.49
N ALA A 74 9.79 -11.61 -10.37
CA ALA A 74 11.05 -11.30 -11.05
C ALA A 74 10.85 -10.17 -12.07
N PRO A 75 11.44 -8.98 -11.88
CA PRO A 75 11.21 -7.83 -12.74
C PRO A 75 11.79 -7.98 -14.15
N ASP A 76 12.75 -8.89 -14.34
CA ASP A 76 13.35 -9.17 -15.64
C ASP A 76 12.49 -10.14 -16.48
N GLU A 77 11.68 -10.96 -15.82
CA GLU A 77 10.88 -12.02 -16.47
C GLU A 77 9.37 -11.69 -16.50
N THR A 78 8.95 -10.69 -15.72
CA THR A 78 7.55 -10.27 -15.62
C THR A 78 7.33 -8.98 -16.40
N PRO A 79 6.32 -8.91 -17.29
CA PRO A 79 5.90 -7.64 -17.89
C PRO A 79 5.62 -6.59 -16.81
N GLU A 80 5.93 -5.32 -17.09
CA GLU A 80 5.63 -4.20 -16.17
C GLU A 80 4.14 -4.12 -15.78
N ASP A 81 3.29 -4.75 -16.57
CA ASP A 81 1.83 -4.81 -16.42
C ASP A 81 1.32 -5.96 -15.52
N GLU A 82 2.24 -6.81 -15.08
CA GLU A 82 1.98 -7.88 -14.11
C GLU A 82 2.94 -7.78 -12.91
N LEU A 83 3.77 -6.74 -12.84
CA LEU A 83 4.75 -6.58 -11.77
C LEU A 83 4.04 -6.28 -10.44
N LEU A 84 4.40 -7.05 -9.43
CA LEU A 84 3.85 -6.92 -8.08
C LEU A 84 4.91 -6.34 -7.17
N THR A 85 4.61 -5.20 -6.56
CA THR A 85 5.54 -4.50 -5.67
C THR A 85 4.85 -4.12 -4.38
N ASP A 86 5.43 -4.53 -3.26
CA ASP A 86 5.11 -3.97 -1.95
C ASP A 86 5.95 -2.72 -1.72
N ILE A 87 5.30 -1.67 -1.24
CA ILE A 87 5.97 -0.43 -0.85
C ILE A 87 5.83 -0.25 0.65
N TYR A 88 6.94 -0.03 1.31
CA TYR A 88 7.00 0.21 2.74
C TYR A 88 7.52 1.62 3.01
N VAL A 89 6.67 2.42 3.65
CA VAL A 89 7.01 3.79 4.05
C VAL A 89 7.06 3.85 5.57
N PRO A 90 8.18 4.32 6.16
CA PRO A 90 8.30 4.45 7.60
C PRO A 90 7.36 5.54 8.11
N ILE A 91 6.58 5.22 9.13
CA ILE A 91 5.59 6.13 9.73
C ILE A 91 5.73 6.20 11.25
N GLU A 92 5.34 7.34 11.82
CA GLU A 92 5.18 7.55 13.26
C GLU A 92 3.79 8.12 13.59
N LYS A 93 3.42 8.07 14.87
CA LYS A 93 2.17 8.61 15.41
C LYS A 93 2.48 9.59 16.53
#